data_AF-W1YUK2-F1
#
_entry.id   AF-W1YUK2-F1
#
_cell.length_a   1.000
_cell.length_b   1.000
_cell.length_c   1.000
_cell.angle_alpha   90.00
_cell.angle_beta   90.00
_cell.angle_gamma   90.00
#
_symmetry.space_group_name_H-M   'P 1'
#
loop_
_entity.id
_entity.type
_entity.pdbx_description
1 polymer ?
#
loop_
_entity_poly.entity_id
_entity_poly.type
_entity_poly.pdbx_seq_one_letter_code
_entity_poly.pdbx_strand_id
1 'polypeptide(L)'
;ALFCNVPEKAVISLKDVDSIYKIPGLLKSQGLDDYICKRFSLNCPEANLSEWEQVIFEEANPVSEVTIGMVGKYIELPDAYKSVIEALKHGGLKNRVSVNIKLIDSQDVETR
;
A
#
# COMPACT_ATOMS: atom_id res chain seq x y z
N ALA A 1 27.48 1.30 -4.62
CA ALA A 1 27.86 2.26 -5.68
C ALA A 1 28.88 1.68 -6.67
N LEU A 2 30.02 1.16 -6.20
CA LEU A 2 31.21 0.84 -7.01
C LEU A 2 30.97 -0.06 -8.24
N PHE A 3 30.07 -1.04 -8.16
CA PHE A 3 29.81 -1.97 -9.27
C PHE A 3 28.74 -1.50 -10.28
N CYS A 4 27.92 -0.51 -9.92
CA CYS A 4 26.81 -0.05 -10.75
C CYS A 4 27.05 1.34 -11.34
N ASN A 5 28.20 1.97 -11.06
CA ASN A 5 28.54 3.33 -11.47
C ASN A 5 27.46 4.37 -11.12
N VAL A 6 26.84 4.22 -9.95
CA VAL A 6 25.83 5.16 -9.42
C VAL A 6 26.37 5.86 -8.17
N PRO A 7 26.00 7.13 -7.93
CA PRO A 7 26.31 7.81 -6.67
C PRO A 7 25.76 7.04 -5.48
N GLU A 8 26.48 7.03 -4.36
CA GLU A 8 26.04 6.32 -3.15
C GLU A 8 24.68 6.82 -2.64
N LYS A 9 24.43 8.13 -2.72
CA LYS A 9 23.13 8.75 -2.39
C LYS A 9 21.97 8.27 -3.27
N ALA A 10 22.26 7.62 -4.41
CA ALA A 10 21.26 7.04 -5.29
C ALA A 10 20.98 5.55 -4.99
N VAL A 11 21.67 4.97 -4.00
CA VAL A 11 21.47 3.59 -3.56
C VAL A 11 20.48 3.59 -2.41
N ILE A 12 19.25 3.16 -2.68
CA ILE A 12 18.15 3.15 -1.71
C ILE A 12 17.87 1.71 -1.27
N SER A 13 17.82 1.49 0.05
CA SER A 13 17.46 0.20 0.64
C SER A 13 15.94 0.09 0.78
N LEU A 14 15.35 -0.88 0.10
CA LEU A 14 13.92 -1.18 0.20
C LEU A 14 13.75 -2.56 0.83
N LYS A 15 13.53 -2.56 2.14
CA LYS A 15 13.16 -3.77 2.89
C LYS A 15 11.67 -4.05 2.74
N ASP A 16 11.28 -5.31 2.91
CA ASP A 16 9.88 -5.69 2.96
C ASP A 16 9.15 -4.97 4.10
N VAL A 17 7.93 -4.54 3.81
CA VAL A 17 7.03 -3.88 4.75
C VAL A 17 5.69 -4.60 4.76
N ASP A 18 5.05 -4.55 5.92
CA ASP A 18 3.72 -5.11 6.19
C ASP A 18 2.58 -4.32 5.53
N SER A 19 2.83 -3.08 5.12
CA SER A 19 1.84 -2.22 4.47
C SER A 19 2.47 -1.35 3.39
N ILE A 20 1.79 -1.27 2.24
CA ILE A 20 2.23 -0.44 1.11
C ILE A 20 2.25 1.05 1.45
N TYR A 21 1.46 1.49 2.43
CA TYR A 21 1.38 2.89 2.86
C TYR A 21 2.64 3.36 3.59
N LYS A 22 3.50 2.44 4.06
CA LYS A 22 4.78 2.76 4.71
C LYS A 22 5.90 3.08 3.73
N ILE A 23 5.75 2.70 2.46
CA ILE A 23 6.80 2.85 1.43
C ILE A 23 7.20 4.32 1.22
N PRO A 24 6.26 5.29 1.07
CA PRO A 24 6.62 6.70 0.91
C PRO A 24 7.47 7.24 2.07
N GLY A 25 7.13 6.90 3.31
CA GLY A 25 7.91 7.30 4.49
C GLY A 25 9.33 6.72 4.50
N LEU A 26 9.49 5.45 4.12
CA LEU A 26 10.81 4.82 3.99
C LEU A 26 11.68 5.47 2.91
N LEU A 27 11.09 5.80 1.76
CA LEU A 27 11.78 6.47 0.66
C LEU A 27 12.21 7.89 1.06
N LYS A 28 11.31 8.65 1.69
CA LYS A 28 11.61 9.99 2.21
C LYS A 28 12.71 9.95 3.28
N SER A 29 12.69 8.97 4.19
CA SER A 29 13.71 8.83 5.25
C SER A 29 15.13 8.60 4.71
N GLN A 30 15.26 8.10 3.48
CA GLN A 30 16.54 7.91 2.78
C GLN A 30 16.88 9.06 1.83
N GLY A 31 16.04 10.10 1.75
CA GLY A 31 16.24 11.30 0.94
C GLY A 31 16.13 11.08 -0.56
N LEU A 32 15.36 10.07 -1.01
CA LEU A 32 15.19 9.78 -2.43
C LEU A 32 14.48 10.93 -3.17
N ASP A 33 13.41 11.45 -2.60
CA ASP A 33 12.65 12.59 -3.13
C ASP A 33 13.52 13.83 -3.30
N ASP A 34 14.30 14.13 -2.27
CA ASP A 34 15.28 15.20 -2.23
C ASP A 34 16.37 15.05 -3.31
N TYR A 35 16.87 13.82 -3.48
CA TYR A 35 17.87 13.48 -4.49
C TYR A 35 17.31 13.67 -5.91
N ILE A 36 16.07 13.24 -6.16
CA ILE A 36 15.39 13.42 -7.46
C ILE A 36 15.20 14.92 -7.74
N CYS A 37 14.66 15.69 -6.78
CA CYS A 37 14.42 17.13 -6.98
C CYS A 37 15.72 17.86 -7.31
N LYS A 38 16.80 17.61 -6.57
CA LYS A 38 18.12 18.20 -6.83
C LYS A 38 18.69 17.77 -8.18
N ARG A 39 18.51 16.52 -8.59
CA ARG A 39 19.01 15.99 -9.87
C ARG A 39 18.38 16.66 -11.08
N PHE A 40 17.09 17.02 -10.97
CA PHE A 40 16.31 17.65 -12.03
C PHE A 40 16.15 19.17 -11.86
N SER A 41 16.85 19.78 -10.89
CA SER A 41 16.75 21.21 -10.57
C SER A 41 15.32 21.68 -10.28
N LEU A 42 14.52 20.81 -9.65
CA LEU A 42 13.15 21.12 -9.23
C LEU A 42 13.18 21.81 -7.87
N ASN A 43 12.52 22.96 -7.78
CA ASN A 43 12.29 23.65 -6.52
C ASN A 43 10.93 23.24 -5.96
N CYS A 44 10.94 22.24 -5.08
CA CYS A 44 9.74 21.69 -4.45
C CYS A 44 9.80 21.91 -2.93
N PRO A 45 8.65 22.17 -2.27
CA PRO A 45 8.58 22.14 -0.83
C PRO A 45 8.82 20.71 -0.31
N GLU A 46 9.06 20.58 0.98
CA GLU A 46 9.17 19.28 1.63
C GLU A 46 7.85 18.48 1.46
N ALA A 47 7.97 17.19 1.13
CA ALA A 47 6.82 16.32 0.96
C ALA A 47 6.02 16.20 2.25
N ASN A 48 4.75 16.63 2.22
CA ASN A 48 3.82 16.42 3.33
C ASN A 48 3.26 14.99 3.26
N LEU A 49 3.59 14.16 4.26
CA LEU A 49 3.12 12.77 4.35
C LEU A 49 2.01 12.54 5.38
N SER A 50 1.40 13.61 5.92
CA SER A 50 0.37 13.52 6.97
C SER A 50 -0.80 12.60 6.61
N GLU A 51 -1.26 12.60 5.35
CA GLU A 51 -2.32 11.68 4.91
C GLU A 51 -1.88 10.21 4.94
N TRP A 52 -0.63 9.93 4.58
CA TRP A 52 -0.06 8.57 4.64
C TRP A 52 0.11 8.10 6.09
N GLU A 53 0.59 8.99 6.95
CA GLU A 53 0.70 8.72 8.40
C GLU A 53 -0.66 8.44 9.02
N GLN A 54 -1.69 9.19 8.62
CA GLN A 54 -3.06 8.93 9.05
C GLN A 54 -3.57 7.57 8.59
N VAL A 55 -3.34 7.18 7.33
CA VAL A 55 -3.72 5.86 6.82
C VAL A 55 -3.05 4.73 7.60
N ILE A 56 -1.75 4.84 7.86
CA ILE A 56 -0.99 3.86 8.66
C ILE A 56 -1.57 3.77 10.09
N PHE A 57 -1.92 4.92 10.67
CA PHE A 57 -2.52 4.98 12.01
C PHE A 57 -3.90 4.30 12.03
N GLU A 58 -4.76 4.57 11.05
CA GLU A 58 -6.09 3.96 10.93
C GLU A 58 -5.99 2.44 10.69
N GLU A 59 -5.03 2.01 9.88
CA GLU A 59 -4.76 0.59 9.62
C GLU A 59 -4.31 -0.15 10.88
N ALA A 60 -3.46 0.47 11.70
CA ALA A 60 -2.94 -0.12 12.92
C ALA A 60 -3.92 -0.08 14.11
N ASN A 61 -4.98 0.74 14.05
CA ASN A 61 -5.91 0.98 15.17
C ASN A 61 -7.40 0.85 14.77
N PRO A 62 -7.85 -0.32 14.27
CA PRO A 62 -9.27 -0.55 14.00
C PRO A 62 -10.07 -0.63 15.30
N VAL A 63 -11.30 -0.13 15.27
CA VAL A 63 -12.26 -0.15 16.41
C VAL A 63 -13.19 -1.37 16.33
N SER A 64 -13.39 -1.91 15.14
CA SER A 64 -14.20 -3.12 14.92
C SER A 64 -13.73 -3.88 13.69
N GLU A 65 -14.36 -5.02 13.41
CA GLU A 65 -14.09 -5.83 12.22
C GLU A 65 -15.38 -6.24 11.51
N VAL A 66 -15.28 -6.44 10.20
CA VAL A 66 -16.37 -6.96 9.36
C VAL A 66 -15.83 -7.99 8.39
N THR A 67 -16.59 -9.06 8.14
CA THR A 67 -16.25 -10.05 7.12
C THR A 67 -17.10 -9.81 5.87
N ILE A 68 -16.46 -9.69 4.70
CA ILE A 68 -17.12 -9.52 3.41
C ILE A 68 -16.80 -10.74 2.54
N GLY A 69 -17.84 -11.47 2.13
CA GLY A 69 -17.73 -12.52 1.12
C GLY A 69 -17.74 -11.91 -0.28
N MET A 70 -16.65 -12.06 -1.03
CA MET A 70 -16.53 -11.58 -2.40
C MET A 70 -16.59 -12.78 -3.35
N VAL A 71 -17.67 -12.87 -4.12
CA VAL A 71 -17.88 -13.96 -5.09
C VAL A 71 -17.15 -13.62 -6.40
N GLY A 72 -16.27 -14.52 -6.85
CA GLY A 72 -15.46 -14.33 -8.04
C GLY A 72 -15.29 -15.62 -8.83
N LYS A 73 -14.96 -15.48 -10.12
CA LYS A 73 -14.71 -16.62 -11.03
C LYS A 73 -13.28 -17.15 -10.95
N TYR A 74 -12.33 -16.28 -10.60
CA TYR A 74 -10.90 -16.59 -10.56
C TYR A 74 -10.33 -16.34 -9.18
N ILE A 75 -10.76 -17.12 -8.18
CA ILE A 75 -10.32 -16.94 -6.80
C ILE A 75 -8.84 -17.31 -6.58
N GLU A 76 -8.27 -18.15 -7.45
CA GLU A 76 -6.86 -18.56 -7.41
C GLU A 76 -5.89 -17.46 -7.86
N LEU A 77 -6.41 -16.39 -8.49
CA LEU A 77 -5.62 -15.23 -8.90
C LEU A 77 -6.15 -13.96 -8.19
N PRO A 78 -5.78 -13.71 -6.93
CA PRO A 78 -6.26 -12.56 -6.17
C PRO A 78 -6.00 -11.21 -6.87
N ASP A 79 -4.95 -11.14 -7.68
CA ASP A 79 -4.58 -9.95 -8.45
C ASP A 79 -5.66 -9.51 -9.45
N ALA A 80 -6.49 -10.43 -9.93
CA ALA A 80 -7.64 -10.11 -10.79
C ALA A 80 -8.64 -9.17 -10.10
N TYR A 81 -8.64 -9.15 -8.77
CA TYR A 81 -9.55 -8.36 -7.95
C TYR A 81 -8.83 -7.33 -7.09
N LYS A 82 -7.54 -7.06 -7.35
CA LYS A 82 -6.71 -6.19 -6.51
C LYS A 82 -7.37 -4.83 -6.25
N SER A 83 -7.86 -4.16 -7.29
CA SER A 83 -8.52 -2.85 -7.15
C SER A 83 -9.77 -2.89 -6.28
N VAL A 84 -10.56 -3.96 -6.35
CA VAL A 84 -11.79 -4.13 -5.55
C VAL A 84 -11.43 -4.41 -4.09
N ILE A 85 -10.44 -5.27 -3.86
CA ILE A 85 -9.90 -5.59 -2.54
C ILE A 85 -9.38 -4.32 -1.85
N GLU A 86 -8.60 -3.50 -2.56
CA GLU A 86 -8.07 -2.25 -2.00
C GLU A 86 -9.17 -1.21 -1.76
N ALA A 87 -10.17 -1.10 -2.63
CA ALA A 87 -11.32 -0.22 -2.39
C ALA A 87 -12.10 -0.60 -1.12
N LEU A 88 -12.32 -1.90 -0.89
CA LEU A 88 -12.96 -2.39 0.34
C LEU A 88 -12.11 -2.10 1.58
N LYS A 89 -10.80 -2.34 1.52
CA LYS A 89 -9.87 -1.98 2.60
C LYS A 89 -9.88 -0.48 2.90
N HIS A 90 -9.82 0.37 1.88
CA HIS A 90 -9.93 1.83 2.03
C HIS A 90 -11.25 2.25 2.69
N GLY A 91 -12.36 1.59 2.32
CA GLY A 91 -13.64 1.77 3.00
C GLY A 91 -13.57 1.41 4.49
N GLY A 92 -12.86 0.33 4.82
CA GLY A 92 -12.56 -0.06 6.21
C GLY A 92 -11.78 1.00 6.97
N LEU A 93 -10.65 1.44 6.41
CA LEU A 93 -9.74 2.43 7.02
C LEU A 93 -10.49 3.71 7.43
N LYS A 94 -11.28 4.27 6.49
CA LYS A 94 -12.06 5.49 6.75
C LYS A 94 -13.11 5.32 7.85
N ASN A 95 -13.63 4.11 8.04
CA ASN A 95 -14.61 3.80 9.09
C ASN A 95 -13.96 3.24 10.37
N ARG A 96 -12.62 3.12 10.41
CA ARG A 96 -11.86 2.43 11.45
C ARG A 96 -12.35 1.00 11.69
N VAL A 97 -12.65 0.29 10.60
CA VAL A 97 -13.09 -1.10 10.61
C VAL A 97 -12.09 -1.96 9.83
N SER A 98 -11.62 -3.04 10.43
CA SER A 98 -10.84 -4.06 9.73
C SER A 98 -11.75 -4.87 8.80
N VAL A 99 -11.43 -4.91 7.51
CA VAL A 99 -12.23 -5.62 6.50
C VAL A 99 -11.58 -6.96 6.16
N ASN A 100 -12.20 -8.03 6.65
CA ASN A 100 -11.80 -9.41 6.39
C ASN A 100 -12.48 -9.92 5.11
N ILE A 101 -11.75 -9.93 3.99
CA ILE A 101 -12.29 -10.35 2.68
C ILE A 101 -12.15 -11.87 2.52
N LYS A 102 -13.27 -12.56 2.31
CA LYS A 102 -13.31 -13.98 1.95
C LYS A 102 -13.65 -14.12 0.49
N LEU A 103 -12.69 -14.59 -0.31
CA LEU A 103 -12.93 -14.95 -1.70
C LEU A 103 -13.76 -16.24 -1.76
N ILE A 104 -14.85 -16.21 -2.52
CA ILE A 104 -15.78 -17.33 -2.69
C ILE A 104 -15.82 -17.65 -4.18
N ASP A 105 -15.63 -18.92 -4.55
CA ASP A 105 -15.78 -19.32 -5.94
C ASP A 105 -17.25 -19.21 -6.35
N SER A 106 -17.49 -18.53 -7.46
CA SER A 106 -18.81 -18.49 -8.10
C SER A 106 -19.43 -19.88 -8.32
N GLN A 107 -18.62 -20.90 -8.64
CA GLN A 107 -19.11 -22.27 -8.87
C GLN A 107 -19.66 -22.92 -7.60
N ASP A 108 -19.09 -22.60 -6.44
CA ASP A 108 -19.55 -23.12 -5.14
C ASP A 108 -20.94 -22.58 -4.76
N VAL A 109 -21.30 -21.41 -5.28
CA VAL A 109 -22.59 -20.76 -5.02
C VAL A 109 -23.71 -21.36 -5.88
N GLU A 110 -23.42 -21.79 -7.11
CA GLU A 110 -24.40 -22.36 -8.03
C GLU A 110 -24.83 -23.80 -7.66
N THR A 111 -23.99 -24.51 -6.91
CA THR A 111 -24.20 -25.93 -6.58
C THR A 111 -25.04 -26.13 -5.30
N ARG A 112 -25.55 -25.05 -4.71
CA ARG A 112 -26.34 -25.07 -3.45
C ARG A 112 -27.84 -24.85 -3.64
#